data_AF-Q1K8Z4-F1
#
_entry.id   AF-Q1K8Z4-F1
#
_cell.length_a   1.000
_cell.length_b   1.000
_cell.length_c   1.000
_cell.angle_alpha   90.00
_cell.angle_beta   90.00
_cell.angle_gamma   90.00
#
_symmetry.space_group_name_H-M   'P 1'
#
loop_
_entity.id
_entity.type
_entity.pdbx_description
1 polymer ?
#
loop_
_entity_poly.entity_id
_entity_poly.type
_entity_poly.pdbx_seq_one_letter_code
_entity_poly.pdbx_strand_id
1 'polypeptide(L)'
;MASASVRRPPYKDFLQPALHRRFSTTALILLVIAYVYAIGLARWNSFLWSWFPIGPTGFRAAFFWFSGSLILILRIAQYHPGYRTSDSAFDTFLKHWRNFSTLETILTYAFSAWLFAQVYLLSQPKDSGLEWVTYLSYDRQRLNEKAVFITTHLVMLGVYQAIRHLYLDIDRLLLGVAKPSEKAVRNNNSDVGTLMKKFWGEMPSIFLQSLNQTLASLILTLVTYPFLRKVVWRLSLFFFRPFFNLPKTNYVPYSWPVSFKSATSIILASTMLLIVWIAGNTAFTMFMVKEPTKDQRPFTSGSKDPNGSLLNGLGHRKLFYKCFAMWELALIARDFPERRKAIYEDLDRKDGPAWSQVCSICLEVLKSLETNIGNYGKAPEPVAAPVVQPVEEKVRTAPPPKEEPIFLGGPARRRNFLSEVEKTVVEVAVAPGQGSPLKPFAKRVIDAAKHQLLEIQKAVTGTDDTASLIRSWALKGLHKWVGIPFRKEYRRRMLHAVLGSPYGEPSLYINAAYALSMLTSHSLQEDKYGNVQRDIATIIRTLTNMTKKLDRFKEGFEVHWTDVEGIKECPEVDAILEALREALTTLIVEFGPYARDLRLTLTDMRLAREAANFPEPQPRADHLLDLNQWKR
;
A
#
# COMPACT_ATOMS: atom_id res chain seq x y z
N MET A 1 18.62 -9.22 47.45
CA MET A 1 19.37 -9.06 46.19
C MET A 1 18.37 -8.73 45.10
N ALA A 2 18.46 -7.56 44.46
CA ALA A 2 17.57 -7.23 43.36
C ALA A 2 17.85 -8.20 42.20
N SER A 3 16.84 -8.94 41.76
CA SER A 3 16.95 -9.80 40.58
C SER A 3 17.43 -8.96 39.40
N ALA A 4 18.50 -9.39 38.74
CA ALA A 4 19.00 -8.72 37.55
C ALA A 4 17.84 -8.55 36.57
N SER A 5 17.57 -7.30 36.16
CA SER A 5 16.52 -7.03 35.19
C SER A 5 16.86 -7.76 33.89
N VAL A 6 16.20 -8.89 33.64
CA VAL A 6 16.38 -9.64 32.40
C VAL A 6 16.00 -8.69 31.26
N ARG A 7 17.01 -8.29 30.48
CA ARG A 7 16.83 -7.39 29.34
C ARG A 7 15.86 -8.07 28.37
N ARG A 8 14.65 -7.52 28.26
CA ARG A 8 13.59 -7.99 27.35
C ARG A 8 14.02 -7.65 25.91
N PRO A 9 14.34 -8.63 25.05
CA PRO A 9 14.64 -8.32 23.67
C PRO A 9 13.36 -7.86 22.96
N PRO A 10 13.40 -6.74 22.23
CA PRO A 10 12.22 -6.23 21.52
C PRO A 10 11.79 -7.19 20.42
N TYR A 11 10.49 -7.24 20.14
CA TYR A 11 9.92 -8.13 19.11
C TYR A 11 10.60 -7.96 17.74
N LYS A 12 10.96 -6.73 17.41
CA LYS A 12 11.65 -6.35 16.18
C LYS A 12 12.93 -7.15 15.94
N ASP A 13 13.68 -7.49 16.99
CA ASP A 13 14.95 -8.19 16.87
C ASP A 13 14.78 -9.64 16.39
N PHE A 14 13.60 -10.23 16.57
CA PHE A 14 13.26 -11.55 16.04
C PHE A 14 12.69 -11.47 14.63
N LEU A 15 11.85 -10.46 14.37
CA LEU A 15 11.19 -10.29 13.07
C LEU A 15 12.17 -9.84 11.97
N GLN A 16 13.05 -8.89 12.27
CA GLN A 16 13.92 -8.28 11.26
C GLN A 16 14.88 -9.30 10.60
N PRO A 17 15.58 -10.19 11.33
CA PRO A 17 16.39 -11.23 10.71
C PRO A 17 15.57 -12.19 9.84
N ALA A 18 14.35 -12.53 10.25
CA ALA A 18 13.45 -13.36 9.46
C ALA A 18 13.06 -12.67 8.14
N LEU A 19 12.77 -11.37 8.18
CA LEU A 19 12.50 -10.56 6.98
C LEU A 19 13.72 -10.45 6.07
N HIS A 20 14.92 -10.26 6.61
CA HIS A 20 16.15 -10.25 5.79
C HIS A 20 16.34 -11.59 5.06
N ARG A 21 16.13 -12.73 5.73
CA ARG A 21 16.21 -14.05 5.08
C ARG A 21 15.16 -14.23 3.98
N ARG A 22 13.93 -13.77 4.21
CA ARG A 22 12.84 -13.77 3.21
C ARG A 22 13.20 -12.88 2.01
N PHE A 23 13.73 -11.69 2.26
CA PHE A 23 14.21 -10.78 1.22
C PHE A 23 15.37 -11.38 0.40
N SER A 24 16.37 -11.97 1.05
CA SER A 24 17.48 -12.64 0.35
C SER A 24 16.99 -13.75 -0.56
N THR A 25 15.93 -14.46 -0.17
CA THR A 25 15.29 -15.48 -1.00
C THR A 25 14.68 -14.88 -2.26
N THR A 26 13.94 -13.77 -2.15
CA THR A 26 13.41 -13.03 -3.31
C THR A 26 14.52 -12.48 -4.20
N ALA A 27 15.57 -11.91 -3.61
CA ALA A 27 16.71 -11.38 -4.35
C ALA A 27 17.47 -12.47 -5.12
N LEU A 28 17.55 -13.69 -4.55
CA LEU A 28 18.12 -14.86 -5.21
C LEU A 28 17.29 -15.30 -6.42
N ILE A 29 15.97 -15.31 -6.33
CA ILE A 29 15.08 -15.62 -7.48
C ILE A 29 15.33 -14.63 -8.62
N LEU A 30 15.39 -13.33 -8.31
CA LEU A 30 15.72 -12.33 -9.32
C LEU A 30 17.12 -12.54 -9.91
N LEU A 31 18.09 -12.98 -9.11
CA LEU A 31 19.43 -13.28 -9.59
C LEU A 31 19.40 -14.45 -10.58
N VAL A 32 18.62 -15.49 -10.30
CA VAL A 32 18.42 -16.63 -11.22
C VAL A 32 17.81 -16.15 -12.54
N ILE A 33 16.76 -15.32 -12.50
CA ILE A 33 16.13 -14.77 -13.71
C ILE A 33 17.13 -13.90 -14.50
N ALA A 34 17.86 -13.02 -13.83
CA ALA A 34 18.86 -12.16 -14.44
C ALA A 34 20.02 -12.96 -15.06
N TYR A 35 20.41 -14.07 -14.43
CA TYR A 35 21.44 -14.96 -14.95
C TYR A 35 20.98 -15.71 -16.20
N VAL A 36 19.74 -16.21 -16.24
CA VAL A 36 19.14 -16.79 -17.45
C VAL A 36 19.14 -15.79 -18.61
N TYR A 37 18.80 -14.53 -18.34
CA TYR A 37 18.86 -13.45 -19.33
C TYR A 37 20.28 -13.17 -19.82
N ALA A 38 21.25 -13.16 -18.91
CA ALA A 38 22.63 -12.92 -19.26
C ALA A 38 23.18 -14.02 -20.18
N ILE A 39 22.82 -15.29 -19.92
CA ILE A 39 23.16 -16.44 -20.78
C ILE A 39 22.45 -16.33 -22.14
N GLY A 40 21.15 -15.99 -22.15
CA GLY A 40 20.39 -15.83 -23.39
C GLY A 40 20.94 -14.75 -24.32
N LEU A 41 21.55 -13.69 -23.75
CA LEU A 41 22.22 -12.61 -24.49
C LEU A 41 23.74 -12.85 -24.66
N ALA A 42 24.28 -13.99 -24.23
CA ALA A 42 25.72 -14.29 -24.34
C ALA A 42 26.15 -14.52 -25.79
N ARG A 43 27.40 -14.16 -26.09
CA ARG A 43 28.00 -14.47 -27.38
C ARG A 43 28.64 -15.84 -27.28
N TRP A 44 28.05 -16.83 -27.95
CA TRP A 44 28.49 -18.23 -27.95
C TRP A 44 29.79 -18.49 -28.73
N ASN A 45 30.67 -17.50 -28.82
CA ASN A 45 31.99 -17.62 -29.47
C ASN A 45 32.98 -18.43 -28.63
N SER A 46 32.75 -18.53 -27.32
CA SER A 46 33.52 -19.40 -26.43
C SER A 46 32.59 -20.08 -25.44
N PHE A 47 32.62 -21.42 -25.41
CA PHE A 47 31.69 -22.19 -24.59
C PHE A 47 31.84 -21.87 -23.11
N LEU A 48 33.08 -21.81 -22.59
CA LEU A 48 33.36 -21.53 -21.18
C LEU A 48 32.84 -20.15 -20.74
N TRP A 49 33.18 -19.07 -21.44
CA TRP A 49 32.82 -17.71 -21.01
C TRP A 49 31.36 -17.33 -21.25
N SER A 50 30.63 -18.13 -22.05
CA SER A 50 29.21 -17.88 -22.35
C SER A 50 28.30 -18.19 -21.16
N TRP A 51 28.67 -19.13 -20.30
CA TRP A 51 27.89 -19.48 -19.11
C TRP A 51 28.64 -19.26 -17.79
N PHE A 52 29.97 -19.15 -17.78
CA PHE A 52 30.73 -19.07 -16.53
C PHE A 52 30.35 -17.83 -15.67
N PRO A 53 29.99 -18.01 -14.38
CA PRO A 53 29.44 -16.96 -13.53
C PRO A 53 30.45 -15.89 -13.10
N ILE A 54 31.75 -16.12 -13.25
CA ILE A 54 32.80 -15.11 -12.98
C ILE A 54 33.23 -14.39 -14.28
N GLY A 55 32.63 -14.76 -15.42
CA GLY A 55 32.92 -14.18 -16.73
C GLY A 55 32.08 -12.94 -17.10
N PRO A 56 32.14 -12.51 -18.37
CA PRO A 56 31.31 -11.42 -18.91
C PRO A 56 29.80 -11.64 -18.70
N THR A 57 29.34 -12.90 -18.75
CA THR A 57 27.96 -13.30 -18.45
C THR A 57 27.60 -13.01 -16.99
N GLY A 58 28.50 -13.29 -16.05
CA GLY A 58 28.31 -12.96 -14.63
C GLY A 58 28.20 -11.46 -14.37
N PHE A 59 29.09 -10.67 -14.96
CA PHE A 59 29.04 -9.21 -14.86
C PHE A 59 27.71 -8.67 -15.40
N ARG A 60 27.29 -9.11 -16.59
CA ARG A 60 25.99 -8.74 -17.17
C ARG A 60 24.82 -9.15 -16.28
N ALA A 61 24.84 -10.37 -15.73
CA ALA A 61 23.82 -10.85 -14.81
C ALA A 61 23.73 -9.94 -13.57
N ALA A 62 24.86 -9.49 -13.03
CA ALA A 62 24.89 -8.59 -11.88
C ALA A 62 24.22 -7.24 -12.18
N PHE A 63 24.40 -6.66 -13.38
CA PHE A 63 23.69 -5.42 -13.74
C PHE A 63 22.20 -5.61 -13.96
N PHE A 64 21.79 -6.69 -14.64
CA PHE A 64 20.36 -6.99 -14.78
C PHE A 64 19.73 -7.24 -13.41
N TRP A 65 20.41 -7.99 -12.54
CA TRP A 65 19.99 -8.18 -11.16
C TRP A 65 19.89 -6.86 -10.41
N PHE A 66 20.89 -5.97 -10.53
CA PHE A 66 20.90 -4.67 -9.88
C PHE A 66 19.69 -3.83 -10.33
N SER A 67 19.38 -3.80 -11.63
CA SER A 67 18.20 -3.12 -12.17
C SER A 67 16.90 -3.61 -11.53
N GLY A 68 16.75 -4.92 -11.32
CA GLY A 68 15.60 -5.51 -10.62
C GLY A 68 15.61 -5.25 -9.11
N SER A 69 16.78 -5.30 -8.48
CA SER A 69 16.93 -5.10 -7.04
C SER A 69 16.55 -3.68 -6.60
N LEU A 70 16.73 -2.67 -7.46
CA LEU A 70 16.29 -1.30 -7.18
C LEU A 70 14.79 -1.26 -6.86
N ILE A 71 13.98 -2.07 -7.56
CA ILE A 71 12.54 -2.17 -7.28
C ILE A 71 12.29 -2.92 -5.96
N LEU A 72 13.07 -3.94 -5.64
CA LEU A 72 12.94 -4.61 -4.35
C LEU A 72 13.33 -3.70 -3.18
N ILE A 73 14.36 -2.86 -3.33
CA ILE A 73 14.78 -1.88 -2.33
C ILE A 73 13.69 -0.82 -2.15
N LEU A 74 13.10 -0.33 -3.25
CA LEU A 74 11.94 0.56 -3.22
C LEU A 74 10.79 -0.06 -2.40
N ARG A 75 10.47 -1.34 -2.65
CA ARG A 75 9.43 -2.04 -1.89
C ARG A 75 9.78 -2.19 -0.41
N ILE A 76 11.04 -2.42 -0.04
CA ILE A 76 11.45 -2.41 1.37
C ILE A 76 11.22 -1.04 2.01
N ALA A 77 11.54 0.03 1.27
CA ALA A 77 11.41 1.39 1.78
C ALA A 77 9.94 1.81 1.97
N GLN A 78 9.02 1.28 1.15
CA GLN A 78 7.65 1.78 1.03
C GLN A 78 6.54 0.77 1.37
N TYR A 79 6.86 -0.49 1.72
CA TYR A 79 5.83 -1.47 2.07
C TYR A 79 4.99 -1.02 3.27
N HIS A 80 3.71 -1.36 3.23
CA HIS A 80 2.79 -1.10 4.33
C HIS A 80 1.83 -2.27 4.52
N PRO A 81 1.42 -2.55 5.77
CA PRO A 81 0.42 -3.59 6.04
C PRO A 81 -0.98 -3.08 5.70
N GLY A 82 -1.71 -3.86 4.90
CA GLY A 82 -3.12 -3.62 4.62
C GLY A 82 -3.46 -2.56 3.60
N TYR A 83 -4.72 -2.17 3.59
CA TYR A 83 -5.29 -1.31 2.57
C TYR A 83 -5.01 0.17 2.88
N ARG A 84 -4.65 0.94 1.85
CA ARG A 84 -4.75 2.41 1.90
C ARG A 84 -6.20 2.83 1.97
N THR A 85 -6.63 3.30 3.13
CA THR A 85 -8.00 3.69 3.38
C THR A 85 -8.21 5.16 3.01
N SER A 86 -9.09 5.39 2.05
CA SER A 86 -9.45 6.74 1.57
C SER A 86 -10.81 6.70 0.89
N ASP A 87 -11.48 7.84 0.80
CA ASP A 87 -12.84 7.89 0.25
C ASP A 87 -12.89 7.73 -1.27
N SER A 88 -11.83 8.11 -2.00
CA SER A 88 -11.71 7.97 -3.46
C SER A 88 -10.25 7.83 -3.89
N ALA A 89 -10.01 7.28 -5.08
CA ALA A 89 -8.66 7.19 -5.65
C ALA A 89 -8.04 8.59 -5.90
N PHE A 90 -8.86 9.58 -6.25
CA PHE A 90 -8.41 10.96 -6.39
C PHE A 90 -8.00 11.58 -5.06
N ASP A 91 -8.74 11.32 -3.98
CA ASP A 91 -8.35 11.73 -2.63
C ASP A 91 -7.03 11.07 -2.22
N THR A 92 -6.83 9.78 -2.54
CA THR A 92 -5.54 9.11 -2.37
C THR A 92 -4.43 9.85 -3.14
N PHE A 93 -4.68 10.16 -4.41
CA PHE A 93 -3.70 10.83 -5.26
C PHE A 93 -3.35 12.23 -4.72
N LEU A 94 -4.33 13.05 -4.36
CA LEU A 94 -4.10 14.41 -3.88
C LEU A 94 -3.29 14.43 -2.59
N LYS A 95 -3.57 13.49 -1.68
CA LYS A 95 -2.82 13.31 -0.42
C LYS A 95 -1.38 12.84 -0.64
N HIS A 96 -1.11 12.09 -1.72
CA HIS A 96 0.18 11.42 -1.92
C HIS A 96 1.01 11.98 -3.08
N TRP A 97 0.46 12.83 -3.96
CA TRP A 97 1.15 13.33 -5.15
C TRP A 97 2.43 14.10 -4.81
N ARG A 98 2.43 14.88 -3.72
CA ARG A 98 3.62 15.62 -3.25
C ARG A 98 4.48 14.84 -2.26
N ASN A 99 4.11 13.59 -1.93
CA ASN A 99 4.92 12.79 -1.03
C ASN A 99 6.20 12.38 -1.73
N PHE A 100 7.31 12.51 -1.01
CA PHE A 100 8.64 12.12 -1.49
C PHE A 100 8.66 10.68 -2.02
N SER A 101 7.92 9.78 -1.39
CA SER A 101 7.77 8.37 -1.79
C SER A 101 7.23 8.17 -3.21
N THR A 102 6.32 9.04 -3.66
CA THR A 102 5.74 8.99 -5.01
C THR A 102 6.78 9.35 -6.07
N LEU A 103 7.56 10.41 -5.80
CA LEU A 103 8.67 10.82 -6.67
C LEU A 103 9.78 9.77 -6.67
N GLU A 104 10.12 9.23 -5.50
CA GLU A 104 11.09 8.14 -5.34
C GLU A 104 10.69 6.92 -6.18
N THR A 105 9.41 6.54 -6.19
CA THR A 105 8.89 5.44 -7.03
C THR A 105 9.12 5.71 -8.52
N ILE A 106 8.71 6.87 -9.01
CA ILE A 106 8.84 7.24 -10.44
C ILE A 106 10.32 7.27 -10.84
N LEU A 107 11.17 7.91 -10.05
CA LEU A 107 12.60 8.01 -10.31
C LEU A 107 13.27 6.64 -10.27
N THR A 108 12.91 5.77 -9.32
CA THR A 108 13.51 4.44 -9.18
C THR A 108 13.17 3.53 -10.35
N TYR A 109 11.90 3.52 -10.81
CA TYR A 109 11.52 2.77 -12.01
C TYR A 109 12.16 3.33 -13.28
N ALA A 110 12.19 4.65 -13.45
CA ALA A 110 12.83 5.28 -14.60
C ALA A 110 14.34 4.98 -14.64
N PHE A 111 15.02 5.07 -13.50
CA PHE A 111 16.44 4.76 -13.38
C PHE A 111 16.74 3.28 -13.58
N SER A 112 15.93 2.38 -12.99
CA SER A 112 16.00 0.93 -13.21
C SER A 112 15.86 0.60 -14.70
N ALA A 113 14.88 1.20 -15.39
CA ALA A 113 14.67 0.99 -16.81
C ALA A 113 15.81 1.53 -17.67
N TRP A 114 16.34 2.70 -17.32
CA TRP A 114 17.49 3.30 -18.00
C TRP A 114 18.74 2.43 -17.86
N LEU A 115 19.03 1.94 -16.65
CA LEU A 115 20.15 1.03 -16.40
C LEU A 115 20.00 -0.28 -17.20
N PHE A 116 18.81 -0.88 -17.17
CA PHE A 116 18.53 -2.07 -17.97
C PHE A 116 18.75 -1.82 -19.46
N ALA A 117 18.29 -0.67 -19.97
CA ALA A 117 18.48 -0.28 -21.36
C ALA A 117 19.97 -0.19 -21.74
N GLN A 118 20.81 0.42 -20.90
CA GLN A 118 22.25 0.52 -21.17
C GLN A 118 22.89 -0.86 -21.27
N VAL A 119 22.59 -1.75 -20.32
CA VAL A 119 23.16 -3.10 -20.27
C VAL A 119 22.66 -3.94 -21.44
N TYR A 120 21.39 -3.81 -21.81
CA TYR A 120 20.81 -4.49 -22.96
C TYR A 120 21.49 -4.04 -24.26
N LEU A 121 21.62 -2.73 -24.50
CA LEU A 121 22.27 -2.18 -25.70
C LEU A 121 23.74 -2.60 -25.81
N LEU A 122 24.48 -2.58 -24.70
CA LEU A 122 25.88 -3.06 -24.65
C LEU A 122 26.00 -4.57 -24.90
N SER A 123 24.93 -5.32 -24.67
CA SER A 123 24.92 -6.77 -24.85
C SER A 123 24.58 -7.21 -26.29
N GLN A 124 24.08 -6.29 -27.12
CA GLN A 124 23.70 -6.62 -28.50
C GLN A 124 24.93 -6.89 -29.40
N PRO A 125 24.80 -7.75 -30.42
CA PRO A 125 25.83 -7.92 -31.45
C PRO A 125 25.93 -6.68 -32.34
N LYS A 126 27.10 -6.42 -32.93
CA LYS A 126 27.33 -5.26 -33.80
C LYS A 126 26.40 -5.25 -35.02
N ASP A 127 26.03 -6.43 -35.50
CA ASP A 127 25.14 -6.65 -36.65
C ASP A 127 23.70 -6.16 -36.42
N SER A 128 23.31 -5.97 -35.16
CA SER A 128 21.99 -5.44 -34.80
C SER A 128 21.81 -3.96 -35.16
N GLY A 129 22.92 -3.22 -35.32
CA GLY A 129 22.90 -1.78 -35.56
C GLY A 129 22.23 -0.99 -34.43
N LEU A 130 22.29 -1.50 -33.20
CA LEU A 130 21.72 -0.88 -31.98
C LEU A 130 22.77 -0.16 -31.12
N GLU A 131 24.00 -0.02 -31.62
CA GLU A 131 25.07 0.71 -30.93
C GLU A 131 24.71 2.20 -30.78
N TRP A 132 25.15 2.84 -29.69
CA TRP A 132 24.91 4.27 -29.45
C TRP A 132 25.49 5.17 -30.53
N VAL A 133 26.67 4.84 -31.04
CA VAL A 133 27.37 5.59 -32.08
C VAL A 133 27.47 4.71 -33.33
N THR A 134 27.12 5.31 -34.48
CA THR A 134 27.23 4.71 -35.80
C THR A 134 28.22 5.50 -36.64
N TYR A 135 28.91 4.81 -37.55
CA TYR A 135 29.88 5.43 -38.45
C TYR A 135 29.24 5.61 -39.83
N LEU A 136 29.02 6.86 -40.22
CA LEU A 136 28.59 7.20 -41.57
C LEU A 136 29.85 7.45 -42.40
N SER A 137 30.16 6.56 -43.35
CA SER A 137 31.34 6.60 -44.22
C SER A 137 32.66 6.70 -43.45
N TYR A 138 33.11 5.58 -42.86
CA TYR A 138 34.38 5.29 -42.16
C TYR A 138 34.93 6.28 -41.10
N ASP A 139 34.63 7.57 -41.15
CA ASP A 139 35.30 8.62 -40.37
C ASP A 139 34.32 9.49 -39.54
N ARG A 140 33.05 9.62 -39.93
CA ARG A 140 32.09 10.48 -39.20
C ARG A 140 31.22 9.71 -38.22
N GLN A 141 31.44 9.98 -36.93
CA GLN A 141 30.61 9.48 -35.83
C GLN A 141 29.26 10.19 -35.79
N ARG A 142 28.17 9.43 -35.74
CA ARG A 142 26.81 9.92 -35.58
C ARG A 142 26.08 9.14 -34.50
N LEU A 143 25.34 9.84 -33.66
CA LEU A 143 24.45 9.22 -32.68
C LEU A 143 23.38 8.39 -33.39
N ASN A 144 23.12 7.18 -32.91
CA ASN A 144 22.10 6.30 -33.45
C ASN A 144 20.74 6.57 -32.81
N GLU A 145 19.76 6.94 -33.63
CA GLU A 145 18.41 7.19 -33.14
C GLU A 145 17.69 5.93 -32.65
N LYS A 146 18.07 4.74 -33.14
CA LYS A 146 17.50 3.47 -32.67
C LYS A 146 17.80 3.22 -31.19
N ALA A 147 19.04 3.45 -30.78
CA ALA A 147 19.48 3.32 -29.38
C ALA A 147 18.78 4.35 -28.48
N VAL A 148 18.65 5.58 -28.96
CA VAL A 148 17.90 6.66 -28.28
C VAL A 148 16.43 6.28 -28.11
N PHE A 149 15.80 5.75 -29.16
CA PHE A 149 14.40 5.32 -29.14
C PHE A 149 14.17 4.17 -28.15
N ILE A 150 14.99 3.11 -28.19
CA ILE A 150 14.88 1.98 -27.25
C ILE A 150 15.01 2.45 -25.80
N THR A 151 16.01 3.28 -25.51
CA THR A 151 16.23 3.82 -24.17
C THR A 151 15.03 4.65 -23.70
N THR A 152 14.50 5.50 -24.58
CA THR A 152 13.32 6.33 -24.28
C THR A 152 12.08 5.48 -24.05
N HIS A 153 11.88 4.45 -24.87
CA HIS A 153 10.77 3.51 -24.73
C HIS A 153 10.81 2.80 -23.37
N LEU A 154 11.96 2.27 -22.97
CA LEU A 154 12.11 1.59 -21.68
C LEU A 154 11.93 2.55 -20.50
N VAL A 155 12.43 3.79 -20.58
CA VAL A 155 12.19 4.81 -19.54
C VAL A 155 10.70 5.16 -19.45
N MET A 156 10.01 5.35 -20.58
CA MET A 156 8.56 5.57 -20.61
C MET A 156 7.79 4.38 -20.04
N LEU A 157 8.24 3.15 -20.31
CA LEU A 157 7.70 1.93 -19.70
C LEU A 157 7.91 1.92 -18.18
N GLY A 158 9.06 2.38 -17.69
CA GLY A 158 9.33 2.58 -16.28
C GLY A 158 8.37 3.58 -15.64
N VAL A 159 8.13 4.73 -16.27
CA VAL A 159 7.16 5.73 -15.79
C VAL A 159 5.74 5.15 -15.78
N TYR A 160 5.34 4.45 -16.84
CA TYR A 160 4.05 3.77 -16.91
C TYR A 160 3.89 2.75 -15.77
N GLN A 161 4.92 1.94 -15.51
CA GLN A 161 4.89 0.97 -14.42
C GLN A 161 4.94 1.62 -13.04
N ALA A 162 5.62 2.75 -12.86
CA ALA A 162 5.58 3.51 -11.61
C ALA A 162 4.17 4.02 -11.31
N ILE A 163 3.49 4.59 -12.30
CA ILE A 163 2.10 5.04 -12.16
C ILE A 163 1.20 3.85 -11.80
N ARG A 164 1.36 2.73 -12.50
CA ARG A 164 0.61 1.50 -12.22
C ARG A 164 0.92 0.94 -10.84
N HIS A 165 2.18 1.00 -10.39
CA HIS A 165 2.61 0.58 -9.06
C HIS A 165 1.92 1.37 -7.95
N LEU A 166 1.87 2.70 -8.12
CA LEU A 166 1.20 3.60 -7.19
C LEU A 166 -0.33 3.43 -7.21
N TYR A 167 -0.92 3.25 -8.39
CA TYR A 167 -2.36 3.11 -8.57
C TYR A 167 -2.90 1.77 -8.03
N LEU A 168 -2.20 0.67 -8.31
CA LEU A 168 -2.56 -0.67 -7.83
C LEU A 168 -2.08 -0.94 -6.40
N ASP A 169 -1.36 0.02 -5.80
CA ASP A 169 -0.78 -0.09 -4.45
C ASP A 169 0.01 -1.40 -4.26
N ILE A 170 0.98 -1.63 -5.16
CA ILE A 170 1.78 -2.87 -5.19
C ILE A 170 2.58 -3.07 -3.89
N ASP A 171 2.89 -2.00 -3.16
CA ASP A 171 3.57 -2.03 -1.86
C ASP A 171 2.74 -2.62 -0.72
N ARG A 172 1.44 -2.85 -0.92
CA ARG A 172 0.56 -3.48 0.05
C ARG A 172 0.99 -4.91 0.37
N LEU A 173 1.09 -5.21 1.66
CA LEU A 173 1.22 -6.57 2.18
C LEU A 173 -0.02 -6.93 3.01
N LEU A 174 -0.81 -7.89 2.51
CA LEU A 174 -1.93 -8.48 3.25
C LEU A 174 -1.40 -9.64 4.07
N LEU A 175 -1.48 -9.54 5.40
CA LEU A 175 -0.97 -10.54 6.32
C LEU A 175 -1.98 -11.68 6.48
N GLY A 176 -1.46 -12.86 6.87
CA GLY A 176 -2.28 -14.05 7.02
C GLY A 176 -3.11 -14.05 8.31
N VAL A 177 -4.06 -14.97 8.34
CA VAL A 177 -4.97 -15.19 9.48
C VAL A 177 -4.80 -16.61 10.01
N ALA A 178 -4.70 -16.76 11.33
CA ALA A 178 -4.70 -18.05 12.00
C ALA A 178 -6.14 -18.54 12.24
N LYS A 179 -6.85 -18.93 11.16
CA LYS A 179 -8.22 -19.45 11.29
C LYS A 179 -8.26 -20.70 12.19
N PRO A 180 -9.26 -20.84 13.07
CA PRO A 180 -9.53 -22.06 13.81
C PRO A 180 -10.16 -23.09 12.86
N SER A 181 -9.53 -24.24 12.65
CA SER A 181 -10.09 -25.31 11.79
C SER A 181 -9.75 -26.70 12.36
N GLU A 182 -10.76 -27.57 12.30
CA GLU A 182 -10.90 -28.88 12.96
C GLU A 182 -10.04 -30.01 12.36
N LYS A 183 -9.37 -29.74 11.24
CA LYS A 183 -8.26 -30.55 10.76
C LYS A 183 -7.14 -29.59 10.51
N ALA A 184 -6.13 -29.61 11.38
CA ALA A 184 -4.83 -29.03 11.11
C ALA A 184 -4.22 -29.74 9.89
N VAL A 185 -4.72 -29.43 8.69
CA VAL A 185 -3.92 -29.46 7.49
C VAL A 185 -2.85 -28.44 7.79
N ARG A 186 -1.75 -28.90 8.40
CA ARG A 186 -0.48 -28.19 8.44
C ARG A 186 -0.36 -27.54 7.09
N ASN A 187 -0.51 -26.22 7.07
CA ASN A 187 -0.63 -25.48 5.83
C ASN A 187 0.77 -25.55 5.21
N ASN A 188 1.06 -26.61 4.45
CA ASN A 188 2.34 -26.83 3.75
C ASN A 188 2.67 -25.66 2.82
N ASN A 189 1.70 -24.76 2.61
CA ASN A 189 1.82 -23.43 2.03
C ASN A 189 2.80 -22.49 2.74
N SER A 190 3.24 -22.75 3.98
CA SER A 190 4.26 -21.94 4.65
C SER A 190 5.70 -22.44 4.41
N ASP A 191 5.89 -23.60 3.78
CA ASP A 191 7.21 -24.09 3.40
C ASP A 191 7.75 -23.32 2.18
N VAL A 192 9.04 -22.99 2.22
CA VAL A 192 9.72 -22.26 1.15
C VAL A 192 9.67 -23.05 -0.15
N GLY A 193 9.77 -24.38 -0.10
CA GLY A 193 9.64 -25.24 -1.27
C GLY A 193 8.28 -25.14 -1.96
N THR A 194 7.19 -25.13 -1.18
CA THR A 194 5.83 -25.00 -1.71
C THR A 194 5.59 -23.60 -2.30
N LEU A 195 6.06 -22.55 -1.62
CA LEU A 195 5.99 -21.18 -2.13
C LEU A 195 6.78 -21.01 -3.43
N MET A 196 7.97 -21.61 -3.52
CA MET A 196 8.76 -21.65 -4.75
C MET A 196 7.99 -22.35 -5.87
N LYS A 197 7.39 -23.51 -5.61
CA LYS A 197 6.59 -24.23 -6.61
C LYS A 197 5.39 -23.40 -7.09
N LYS A 198 4.71 -22.70 -6.17
CA LYS A 198 3.61 -21.79 -6.51
C LYS A 198 4.09 -20.62 -7.37
N PHE A 199 5.20 -19.98 -6.98
CA PHE A 199 5.80 -18.89 -7.74
C PHE A 199 6.15 -19.31 -9.18
N TRP A 200 6.83 -20.46 -9.33
CA TRP A 200 7.15 -21.00 -10.66
C TRP A 200 5.90 -21.39 -11.46
N GLY A 201 4.82 -21.83 -10.80
CA GLY A 201 3.53 -22.06 -11.43
C GLY A 201 2.84 -20.78 -11.96
N GLU A 202 3.10 -19.62 -11.36
CA GLU A 202 2.56 -18.33 -11.82
C GLU A 202 3.37 -17.70 -12.96
N MET A 203 4.57 -18.20 -13.26
CA MET A 203 5.46 -17.63 -14.29
C MET A 203 4.84 -17.54 -15.71
N PRO A 204 4.06 -18.51 -16.21
CA PRO A 204 3.38 -18.36 -17.50
C PRO A 204 2.42 -17.18 -17.53
N SER A 205 1.71 -16.92 -16.42
CA SER A 205 0.81 -15.78 -16.30
C SER A 205 1.57 -14.46 -16.25
N ILE A 206 2.72 -14.44 -15.56
CA ILE A 206 3.63 -13.29 -15.51
C ILE A 206 4.13 -12.98 -16.93
N PHE A 207 4.57 -14.00 -17.68
CA PHE A 207 5.03 -13.83 -19.06
C PHE A 207 3.95 -13.23 -19.97
N LEU A 208 2.73 -13.79 -19.93
CA LEU A 208 1.61 -13.30 -20.76
C LEU A 208 1.23 -11.86 -20.37
N GLN A 209 1.21 -11.56 -19.07
CA GLN A 209 0.96 -10.21 -18.57
C GLN A 209 2.05 -9.22 -19.03
N SER A 210 3.32 -9.60 -18.98
CA SER A 210 4.45 -8.79 -19.47
C SER A 210 4.36 -8.54 -20.97
N LEU A 211 3.95 -9.53 -21.77
CA LEU A 211 3.79 -9.38 -23.21
C LEU A 211 2.67 -8.38 -23.55
N ASN A 212 1.50 -8.52 -22.90
CA ASN A 212 0.38 -7.60 -23.10
C ASN A 212 0.74 -6.14 -22.73
N GLN A 213 1.45 -5.95 -21.61
CA GLN A 213 1.92 -4.63 -21.20
C GLN A 213 2.97 -4.06 -22.14
N THR A 214 3.85 -4.90 -22.68
CA THR A 214 4.83 -4.49 -23.69
C THR A 214 4.13 -3.91 -24.91
N LEU A 215 3.15 -4.62 -25.46
CA LEU A 215 2.41 -4.17 -26.64
C LEU A 215 1.68 -2.84 -26.39
N ALA A 216 0.98 -2.73 -25.26
CA ALA A 216 0.30 -1.49 -24.88
C ALA A 216 1.27 -0.31 -24.72
N SER A 217 2.40 -0.53 -24.05
CA SER A 217 3.43 0.50 -23.85
C SER A 217 4.13 0.92 -25.14
N LEU A 218 4.28 -0.01 -26.10
CA LEU A 218 4.89 0.27 -27.40
C LEU A 218 3.98 1.19 -28.22
N ILE A 219 2.67 0.90 -28.26
CA ILE A 219 1.68 1.77 -28.90
C ILE A 219 1.71 3.17 -28.27
N LEU A 220 1.70 3.25 -26.94
CA LEU A 220 1.79 4.53 -26.22
C LEU A 220 3.08 5.29 -26.56
N THR A 221 4.21 4.59 -26.67
CA THR A 221 5.49 5.20 -27.04
C THR A 221 5.51 5.69 -28.47
N LEU A 222 4.94 4.93 -29.42
CA LEU A 222 4.84 5.34 -30.82
C LEU A 222 4.02 6.62 -31.00
N VAL A 223 2.97 6.80 -30.19
CA VAL A 223 2.13 8.01 -30.20
C VAL A 223 2.85 9.19 -29.53
N THR A 224 3.55 8.96 -28.42
CA THR A 224 4.17 10.04 -27.61
C THR A 224 5.55 10.47 -28.10
N TYR A 225 6.33 9.56 -28.68
CA TYR A 225 7.71 9.82 -29.11
C TYR A 225 7.84 10.97 -30.12
N PRO A 226 7.00 11.13 -31.16
CA PRO A 226 7.09 12.27 -32.09
C PRO A 226 7.17 13.63 -31.39
N PHE A 227 6.42 13.79 -30.30
CA PHE A 227 6.37 15.03 -29.51
C PHE A 227 7.63 15.22 -28.64
N LEU A 228 8.17 14.12 -28.12
CA LEU A 228 9.36 14.12 -27.27
C LEU A 228 10.68 14.08 -28.07
N ARG A 229 10.62 13.68 -29.35
CA ARG A 229 11.77 13.35 -30.22
C ARG A 229 12.84 14.44 -30.22
N LYS A 230 12.43 15.71 -30.38
CA LYS A 230 13.36 16.86 -30.39
C LYS A 230 14.06 17.06 -29.05
N VAL A 231 13.34 16.91 -27.94
CA VAL A 231 13.86 17.11 -26.58
C VAL A 231 14.84 15.99 -26.24
N VAL A 232 14.42 14.75 -26.44
CA VAL A 232 15.23 13.56 -26.18
C VAL A 232 16.51 13.56 -27.03
N TRP A 233 16.41 13.93 -28.31
CA TRP A 233 17.58 14.03 -29.19
C TRP A 233 18.60 15.06 -28.71
N ARG A 234 18.14 16.26 -28.33
CA ARG A 234 19.01 17.31 -27.78
C ARG A 234 19.67 16.87 -26.47
N LEU A 235 18.89 16.24 -25.59
CA LEU A 235 19.40 15.73 -24.32
C LEU A 235 20.46 14.64 -24.55
N SER A 236 20.21 13.73 -25.49
CA SER A 236 21.18 12.69 -25.86
C SER A 236 22.45 13.29 -26.43
N LEU A 237 22.37 14.27 -27.34
CA LEU A 237 23.54 14.98 -27.85
C LEU A 237 24.31 15.72 -26.75
N PHE A 238 23.60 16.33 -25.79
CA PHE A 238 24.22 16.99 -24.64
C PHE A 238 25.07 16.02 -23.81
N PHE A 239 24.56 14.81 -23.54
CA PHE A 239 25.29 13.79 -22.78
C PHE A 239 26.44 13.14 -23.57
N PHE A 240 26.28 12.90 -24.88
CA PHE A 240 27.27 12.16 -25.67
C PHE A 240 28.37 13.05 -26.27
N ARG A 241 28.14 14.35 -26.49
CA ARG A 241 29.14 15.27 -27.07
C ARG A 241 30.46 15.38 -26.31
N PRO A 242 30.50 15.37 -24.96
CA PRO A 242 31.76 15.41 -24.24
C PRO A 242 32.66 14.18 -24.48
N PHE A 243 32.06 13.04 -24.87
CA PHE A 243 32.76 11.75 -24.98
C PHE A 243 33.04 11.33 -26.43
N PHE A 244 32.32 11.88 -27.40
CA PHE A 244 32.38 11.48 -28.82
C PHE A 244 32.49 12.68 -29.75
N ASN A 245 33.18 12.51 -30.88
CA ASN A 245 33.37 13.55 -31.90
C ASN A 245 32.10 13.70 -32.76
N LEU A 246 31.01 14.17 -32.14
CA LEU A 246 29.71 14.35 -32.77
C LEU A 246 29.58 15.72 -33.46
N PRO A 247 28.81 15.83 -34.55
CA PRO A 247 28.53 17.11 -35.18
C PRO A 247 27.93 18.14 -34.21
N LYS A 248 28.36 19.41 -34.35
CA LYS A 248 27.78 20.55 -33.62
C LYS A 248 26.32 20.81 -33.98
N THR A 249 25.86 20.26 -35.11
CA THR A 249 24.48 20.40 -35.58
C THR A 249 23.52 19.51 -34.80
N ASN A 250 22.34 20.04 -34.44
CA ASN A 250 21.31 19.32 -33.69
C ASN A 250 20.22 18.70 -34.60
N TYR A 251 20.56 18.38 -35.85
CA TYR A 251 19.59 17.83 -36.80
C TYR A 251 19.13 16.44 -36.38
N VAL A 252 17.82 16.26 -36.27
CA VAL A 252 17.17 14.96 -36.05
C VAL A 252 17.18 14.19 -37.37
N PRO A 253 17.50 12.89 -37.40
CA PRO A 253 17.41 12.09 -38.62
C PRO A 253 15.99 12.14 -39.22
N TYR A 254 15.89 12.18 -40.55
CA TYR A 254 14.58 12.15 -41.23
C TYR A 254 13.94 10.76 -41.17
N SER A 255 14.75 9.69 -41.17
CA SER A 255 14.31 8.31 -41.07
C SER A 255 13.57 8.04 -39.76
N TRP A 256 12.54 7.19 -39.81
CA TRP A 256 11.89 6.69 -38.59
C TRP A 256 12.77 5.64 -37.89
N PRO A 257 12.94 5.70 -36.55
CA PRO A 257 13.87 4.80 -35.85
C PRO A 257 13.37 3.35 -35.74
N VAL A 258 12.09 3.09 -35.98
CA VAL A 258 11.51 1.74 -35.82
C VAL A 258 11.57 0.98 -37.14
N SER A 259 12.38 -0.08 -37.18
CA SER A 259 12.42 -1.09 -38.25
C SER A 259 11.95 -2.44 -37.71
N PHE A 260 11.56 -3.40 -38.54
CA PHE A 260 11.09 -4.73 -38.09
C PHE A 260 12.10 -5.43 -37.16
N LYS A 261 13.40 -5.40 -37.50
CA LYS A 261 14.48 -5.95 -36.65
C LYS A 261 14.66 -5.19 -35.33
N SER A 262 14.47 -3.87 -35.33
CA SER A 262 14.51 -3.08 -34.09
C SER A 262 13.25 -3.30 -33.24
N ALA A 263 12.09 -3.53 -33.85
CA ALA A 263 10.82 -3.78 -33.16
C ALA A 263 10.85 -5.08 -32.35
N THR A 264 11.40 -6.17 -32.91
CA THR A 264 11.59 -7.43 -32.17
C THR A 264 12.53 -7.24 -30.98
N SER A 265 13.62 -6.48 -31.16
CA SER A 265 14.56 -6.15 -30.09
C SER A 265 13.91 -5.30 -28.99
N ILE A 266 13.03 -4.37 -29.36
CA ILE A 266 12.25 -3.56 -28.40
C ILE A 266 11.29 -4.45 -27.60
N ILE A 267 10.51 -5.29 -28.29
CA ILE A 267 9.54 -6.18 -27.64
C ILE A 267 10.26 -7.13 -26.68
N LEU A 268 11.39 -7.71 -27.11
CA LEU A 268 12.19 -8.59 -26.27
C LEU A 268 12.72 -7.85 -25.03
N ALA A 269 13.38 -6.70 -25.20
CA ALA A 269 13.93 -5.93 -24.09
C ALA A 269 12.85 -5.52 -23.07
N SER A 270 11.72 -5.01 -23.55
CA SER A 270 10.60 -4.59 -22.71
C SER A 270 9.95 -5.75 -21.98
N THR A 271 9.78 -6.90 -22.65
CA THR A 271 9.24 -8.11 -22.02
C THR A 271 10.19 -8.62 -20.94
N MET A 272 11.50 -8.68 -21.21
CA MET A 272 12.50 -9.10 -20.22
C MET A 272 12.47 -8.20 -18.97
N LEU A 273 12.49 -6.86 -19.16
CA LEU A 273 12.44 -5.89 -18.07
C LEU A 273 11.15 -6.04 -17.24
N LEU A 274 10.01 -6.18 -17.90
CA LEU A 274 8.72 -6.36 -17.22
C LEU A 274 8.65 -7.65 -16.43
N ILE A 275 9.22 -8.75 -16.94
CA ILE A 275 9.28 -9.99 -16.17
C ILE A 275 10.14 -9.79 -14.92
N VAL A 276 11.29 -9.09 -14.99
CA VAL A 276 12.10 -8.80 -13.78
C VAL A 276 11.26 -8.06 -12.73
N TRP A 277 10.54 -7.01 -13.12
CA TRP A 277 9.74 -6.23 -12.19
C TRP A 277 8.52 -6.99 -11.66
N ILE A 278 7.73 -7.62 -12.54
CA ILE A 278 6.52 -8.34 -12.14
C ILE A 278 6.89 -9.56 -11.29
N ALA A 279 7.87 -10.37 -11.73
CA ALA A 279 8.34 -11.52 -10.96
C ALA A 279 8.94 -11.09 -9.61
N GLY A 280 9.73 -10.02 -9.56
CA GLY A 280 10.26 -9.47 -8.32
C GLY A 280 9.16 -9.01 -7.36
N ASN A 281 8.14 -8.33 -7.88
CA ASN A 281 6.99 -7.89 -7.10
C ASN A 281 6.17 -9.08 -6.58
N THR A 282 5.85 -10.05 -7.44
CA THR A 282 5.10 -11.24 -7.04
C THR A 282 5.87 -12.06 -6.00
N ALA A 283 7.16 -12.33 -6.24
CA ALA A 283 8.02 -13.03 -5.29
C ALA A 283 8.06 -12.31 -3.94
N PHE A 284 8.26 -10.98 -3.93
CA PHE A 284 8.37 -10.24 -2.68
C PHE A 284 7.07 -10.32 -1.86
N THR A 285 5.90 -10.21 -2.50
CA THR A 285 4.61 -10.35 -1.82
C THR A 285 4.44 -11.75 -1.23
N MET A 286 4.80 -12.80 -1.98
CA MET A 286 4.69 -14.19 -1.51
C MET A 286 5.65 -14.53 -0.36
N PHE A 287 6.92 -14.13 -0.45
CA PHE A 287 7.92 -14.53 0.54
C PHE A 287 7.95 -13.64 1.78
N MET A 288 7.50 -12.38 1.69
CA MET A 288 7.41 -11.50 2.85
C MET A 288 6.26 -11.90 3.79
N VAL A 289 5.13 -12.33 3.23
CA VAL A 289 3.96 -12.81 3.99
C VAL A 289 4.10 -14.30 4.29
N LYS A 290 4.88 -14.60 5.33
CA LYS A 290 4.97 -15.96 5.90
C LYS A 290 4.66 -15.91 7.39
N GLU A 291 4.02 -16.98 7.87
CA GLU A 291 3.68 -17.18 9.28
C GLU A 291 4.87 -16.84 10.19
N PRO A 292 4.64 -16.19 11.35
CA PRO A 292 5.69 -15.81 12.30
C PRO A 292 6.22 -17.01 13.10
N THR A 293 6.71 -18.01 12.39
CA THR A 293 7.27 -19.24 12.94
C THR A 293 8.73 -19.41 12.50
N LYS A 294 9.58 -19.83 13.44
CA LYS A 294 10.97 -20.23 13.22
C LYS A 294 11.10 -21.68 13.67
N ASP A 295 11.52 -22.56 12.77
CA ASP A 295 11.71 -23.98 13.03
C ASP A 295 10.47 -24.65 13.66
N GLN A 296 9.28 -24.33 13.11
CA GLN A 296 7.97 -24.75 13.61
C GLN A 296 7.60 -24.28 15.03
N ARG A 297 8.33 -23.31 15.60
CA ARG A 297 8.01 -22.67 16.88
C ARG A 297 7.68 -21.18 16.67
N PRO A 298 6.87 -20.55 17.53
CA PRO A 298 6.64 -19.11 17.50
C PRO A 298 7.96 -18.33 17.63
N PHE A 299 8.10 -17.18 16.95
CA PHE A 299 9.33 -16.39 16.94
C PHE A 299 9.86 -16.06 18.34
N THR A 300 8.96 -15.74 19.27
CA THR A 300 9.32 -15.33 20.64
C THR A 300 9.82 -16.49 21.50
N SER A 301 9.64 -17.74 21.08
CA SER A 301 10.01 -18.93 21.88
C SER A 301 11.52 -19.06 22.11
N GLY A 302 12.35 -18.44 21.27
CA GLY A 302 13.81 -18.40 21.46
C GLY A 302 14.29 -17.29 22.39
N SER A 303 13.38 -16.44 22.91
CA SER A 303 13.70 -15.35 23.84
C SER A 303 13.94 -15.88 25.26
N LYS A 304 14.75 -15.15 26.03
CA LYS A 304 14.86 -15.36 27.49
C LYS A 304 13.54 -15.02 28.21
N ASP A 305 12.79 -14.07 27.68
CA ASP A 305 11.44 -13.70 28.13
C ASP A 305 10.48 -13.70 26.92
N PRO A 306 9.91 -14.87 26.55
CA PRO A 306 9.03 -15.00 25.40
C PRO A 306 7.76 -14.12 25.48
N ASN A 307 7.09 -14.10 26.64
CA ASN A 307 5.85 -13.35 26.81
C ASN A 307 6.13 -11.84 26.81
N GLY A 308 7.24 -11.38 27.40
CA GLY A 308 7.62 -9.96 27.38
C GLY A 308 7.96 -9.47 25.98
N SER A 309 8.66 -10.28 25.18
CA SER A 309 8.92 -9.97 23.77
C SER A 309 7.63 -9.92 22.95
N LEU A 310 6.68 -10.83 23.19
CA LEU A 310 5.38 -10.83 22.51
C LEU A 310 4.55 -9.59 22.85
N LEU A 311 4.42 -9.27 24.14
CA LEU A 311 3.69 -8.09 24.63
C LEU A 311 4.28 -6.79 24.07
N ASN A 312 5.62 -6.70 23.98
CA ASN A 312 6.29 -5.58 23.32
C ASN A 312 5.90 -5.43 21.84
N GLY A 313 5.70 -6.55 21.13
CA GLY A 313 5.22 -6.56 19.74
C GLY A 313 3.76 -6.14 19.62
N LEU A 314 2.88 -6.64 20.50
CA LEU A 314 1.44 -6.34 20.52
C LEU A 314 1.17 -4.85 20.81
N GLY A 315 1.97 -4.24 21.70
CA GLY A 315 1.91 -2.81 22.03
C GLY A 315 2.75 -1.91 21.11
N HIS A 316 3.29 -2.41 20.00
CA HIS A 316 4.20 -1.64 19.17
C HIS A 316 3.48 -0.53 18.37
N ARG A 317 4.06 0.68 18.31
CA ARG A 317 3.48 1.85 17.63
C ARG A 317 3.29 1.65 16.11
N LYS A 318 4.27 1.02 15.45
CA LYS A 318 4.18 0.74 14.01
C LYS A 318 3.28 -0.48 13.77
N LEU A 319 2.22 -0.27 12.98
CA LEU A 319 1.19 -1.25 12.64
C LEU A 319 1.77 -2.59 12.17
N PHE A 320 2.83 -2.56 11.37
CA PHE A 320 3.45 -3.76 10.81
C PHE A 320 3.93 -4.77 11.88
N TYR A 321 4.64 -4.31 12.92
CA TYR A 321 5.09 -5.21 14.00
C TYR A 321 3.92 -5.69 14.84
N LYS A 322 2.92 -4.82 15.06
CA LYS A 322 1.70 -5.15 15.80
C LYS A 322 0.90 -6.25 15.11
N CYS A 323 0.72 -6.18 13.79
CA CYS A 323 0.02 -7.22 13.03
C CYS A 323 0.78 -8.57 13.05
N PHE A 324 2.10 -8.56 12.90
CA PHE A 324 2.90 -9.80 13.00
C PHE A 324 2.86 -10.41 14.40
N ALA A 325 2.93 -9.60 15.46
CA ALA A 325 2.81 -10.08 16.83
C ALA A 325 1.40 -10.62 17.13
N MET A 326 0.35 -9.98 16.62
CA MET A 326 -1.03 -10.46 16.76
C MET A 326 -1.24 -11.77 15.99
N TRP A 327 -0.62 -11.91 14.82
CA TRP A 327 -0.64 -13.16 14.06
C TRP A 327 0.11 -14.27 14.80
N GLU A 328 1.26 -13.98 15.43
CA GLU A 328 1.96 -14.95 16.29
C GLU A 328 1.11 -15.35 17.48
N LEU A 329 0.45 -14.40 18.15
CA LEU A 329 -0.44 -14.68 19.27
C LEU A 329 -1.59 -15.61 18.87
N ALA A 330 -2.22 -15.36 17.73
CA ALA A 330 -3.31 -16.22 17.23
C ALA A 330 -2.81 -17.63 16.87
N LEU A 331 -1.59 -17.76 16.34
CA LEU A 331 -0.95 -19.07 16.12
C LEU A 331 -0.62 -19.78 17.45
N ILE A 332 -0.14 -19.04 18.45
CA ILE A 332 0.08 -19.57 19.80
C ILE A 332 -1.23 -20.10 20.39
N ALA A 333 -2.30 -19.31 20.27
CA ALA A 333 -3.63 -19.67 20.74
C ALA A 333 -4.15 -20.97 20.09
N ARG A 334 -3.85 -21.20 18.81
CA ARG A 334 -4.30 -22.38 18.08
C ARG A 334 -3.42 -23.61 18.32
N ASP A 335 -2.11 -23.52 18.08
CA ASP A 335 -1.26 -24.68 17.84
C ASP A 335 -0.27 -25.03 18.98
N PHE A 336 -0.03 -24.12 19.94
CA PHE A 336 1.10 -24.25 20.88
C PHE A 336 0.68 -24.30 22.36
N PRO A 337 0.28 -25.48 22.89
CA PRO A 337 -0.21 -25.62 24.27
C PRO A 337 0.80 -25.18 25.32
N GLU A 338 2.07 -25.54 25.18
CA GLU A 338 3.11 -25.16 26.14
C GLU A 338 3.32 -23.64 26.21
N ARG A 339 3.14 -22.93 25.08
CA ARG A 339 3.21 -21.47 25.06
C ARG A 339 1.96 -20.83 25.66
N ARG A 340 0.78 -21.43 25.48
CA ARG A 340 -0.47 -20.96 26.13
C ARG A 340 -0.39 -21.08 27.64
N LYS A 341 0.00 -22.25 28.17
CA LYS A 341 0.22 -22.47 29.61
C LYS A 341 1.19 -21.43 30.18
N ALA A 342 2.30 -21.20 29.49
CA ALA A 342 3.27 -20.18 29.89
C ALA A 342 2.69 -18.75 29.93
N ILE A 343 1.63 -18.43 29.18
CA ILE A 343 0.94 -17.13 29.26
C ILE A 343 0.05 -17.08 30.51
N TYR A 344 -0.63 -18.17 30.87
CA TYR A 344 -1.49 -18.22 32.06
C TYR A 344 -0.70 -18.22 33.37
N GLU A 345 0.44 -18.90 33.40
CA GLU A 345 1.28 -19.06 34.61
C GLU A 345 2.14 -17.82 34.92
N ASP A 346 2.23 -16.86 33.99
CA ASP A 346 3.09 -15.68 34.11
C ASP A 346 2.37 -14.52 34.83
N LEU A 347 2.33 -14.61 36.16
CA LEU A 347 1.58 -13.72 37.05
C LEU A 347 2.42 -12.58 37.64
N ASP A 348 3.71 -12.81 37.92
CA ASP A 348 4.56 -11.93 38.75
C ASP A 348 5.18 -10.74 38.01
N ARG A 349 4.58 -10.33 36.89
CA ARG A 349 5.07 -9.20 36.10
C ARG A 349 4.73 -7.86 36.76
N LYS A 350 5.68 -6.93 36.71
CA LYS A 350 5.52 -5.54 37.19
C LYS A 350 4.31 -4.81 36.57
N ASP A 351 4.03 -5.12 35.31
CA ASP A 351 2.98 -4.48 34.51
C ASP A 351 1.63 -5.25 34.60
N GLY A 352 1.53 -6.21 35.53
CA GLY A 352 0.39 -7.11 35.71
C GLY A 352 0.54 -8.45 34.95
N PRO A 353 -0.33 -9.44 35.22
CA PRO A 353 -0.25 -10.77 34.61
C PRO A 353 -0.21 -10.74 33.08
N ALA A 354 0.54 -11.65 32.46
CA ALA A 354 0.69 -11.68 31.01
C ALA A 354 -0.66 -11.84 30.29
N TRP A 355 -1.54 -12.71 30.78
CA TRP A 355 -2.91 -12.87 30.28
C TRP A 355 -3.69 -11.54 30.28
N SER A 356 -3.71 -10.82 31.41
CA SER A 356 -4.50 -9.59 31.54
C SER A 356 -4.04 -8.51 30.56
N GLN A 357 -2.73 -8.42 30.30
CA GLN A 357 -2.17 -7.53 29.29
C GLN A 357 -2.54 -7.97 27.86
N VAL A 358 -2.47 -9.27 27.55
CA VAL A 358 -2.89 -9.79 26.24
C VAL A 358 -4.38 -9.50 26.00
N CYS A 359 -5.22 -9.83 26.99
CA CYS A 359 -6.66 -9.61 26.95
C CYS A 359 -7.00 -8.13 26.73
N SER A 360 -6.39 -7.23 27.51
CA SER A 360 -6.63 -5.79 27.38
C SER A 360 -6.24 -5.26 26.01
N ILE A 361 -5.06 -5.64 25.47
CA ILE A 361 -4.60 -5.21 24.15
C ILE A 361 -5.52 -5.73 23.04
N CYS A 362 -5.94 -6.99 23.08
CA CYS A 362 -6.85 -7.53 22.07
C CYS A 362 -8.23 -6.86 22.14
N LEU A 363 -8.77 -6.61 23.34
CA LEU A 363 -10.03 -5.90 23.50
C LEU A 363 -9.93 -4.44 23.05
N GLU A 364 -8.81 -3.76 23.31
CA GLU A 364 -8.56 -2.39 22.82
C GLU A 364 -8.51 -2.35 21.28
N VAL A 365 -7.80 -3.30 20.66
CA VAL A 365 -7.77 -3.44 19.20
C VAL A 365 -9.16 -3.66 18.63
N LEU A 366 -9.98 -4.51 19.25
CA LEU A 366 -11.35 -4.68 18.77
C LEU A 366 -12.16 -3.40 18.96
N LYS A 367 -12.11 -2.79 20.16
CA LYS A 367 -12.82 -1.53 20.47
C LYS A 367 -12.39 -0.37 19.58
N SER A 368 -11.19 -0.37 19.00
CA SER A 368 -10.79 0.69 18.07
C SER A 368 -11.64 0.71 16.80
N LEU A 369 -12.23 -0.43 16.39
CA LEU A 369 -13.22 -0.45 15.30
C LEU A 369 -14.45 0.40 15.64
N GLU A 370 -14.91 0.34 16.88
CA GLU A 370 -16.05 1.13 17.33
C GLU A 370 -15.73 2.62 17.30
N THR A 371 -14.53 3.00 17.76
CA THR A 371 -14.09 4.40 17.72
C THR A 371 -13.97 4.91 16.28
N ASN A 372 -13.49 4.08 15.36
CA ASN A 372 -13.37 4.44 13.94
C ASN A 372 -14.77 4.67 13.32
N ILE A 373 -15.69 3.74 13.55
CA ILE A 373 -17.07 3.82 13.08
C ILE A 373 -17.77 5.07 13.64
N GLY A 374 -17.61 5.34 14.94
CA GLY A 374 -18.22 6.49 15.61
C GLY A 374 -17.63 7.85 15.22
N ASN A 375 -16.40 7.87 14.71
CA ASN A 375 -15.72 9.08 14.22
C ASN A 375 -15.91 9.31 12.72
N TYR A 376 -16.37 8.30 11.99
CA TYR A 376 -16.59 8.42 10.55
C TYR A 376 -17.65 9.50 10.23
N GLY A 377 -17.30 10.42 9.33
CA GLY A 377 -18.18 11.52 8.91
C GLY A 377 -18.19 12.73 9.84
N LYS A 378 -17.52 12.68 11.00
CA LYS A 378 -17.27 13.87 11.83
C LYS A 378 -16.08 14.64 11.25
N ALA A 379 -16.20 15.98 11.18
CA ALA A 379 -15.05 16.81 10.83
C ALA A 379 -13.92 16.55 11.84
N PRO A 380 -12.65 16.43 11.40
CA PRO A 380 -11.56 16.25 12.34
C PRO A 380 -11.60 17.39 13.34
N GLU A 381 -11.70 17.07 14.64
CA GLU A 381 -11.52 18.08 15.67
C GLU A 381 -10.18 18.77 15.38
N PRO A 382 -10.15 20.11 15.30
CA PRO A 382 -8.90 20.81 15.10
C PRO A 382 -7.96 20.35 16.20
N VAL A 383 -6.90 19.64 15.82
CA VAL A 383 -5.79 19.31 16.73
C VAL A 383 -5.44 20.62 17.39
N ALA A 384 -5.68 20.71 18.70
CA ALA A 384 -5.37 21.91 19.46
C ALA A 384 -3.93 22.28 19.09
N ALA A 385 -3.76 23.45 18.46
CA ALA A 385 -2.45 23.94 18.11
C ALA A 385 -1.60 23.83 19.38
N PRO A 386 -0.40 23.24 19.32
CA PRO A 386 0.47 23.24 20.48
C PRO A 386 0.55 24.69 20.96
N VAL A 387 0.16 24.93 22.21
CA VAL A 387 0.22 26.25 22.83
C VAL A 387 1.61 26.77 22.54
N VAL A 388 1.69 27.80 21.70
CA VAL A 388 2.93 28.51 21.40
C VAL A 388 3.36 29.06 22.75
N GLN A 389 4.31 28.37 23.39
CA GLN A 389 5.05 28.97 24.49
C GLN A 389 5.63 30.27 23.93
N PRO A 390 5.49 31.41 24.63
CA PRO A 390 6.03 32.67 24.15
C PRO A 390 7.53 32.47 23.95
N VAL A 391 7.94 32.48 22.69
CA VAL A 391 9.34 32.46 22.30
C VAL A 391 9.92 33.75 22.83
N GLU A 392 10.79 33.64 23.82
CA GLU A 392 11.65 34.72 24.28
C GLU A 392 12.33 35.35 23.05
N GLU A 393 12.00 36.61 22.82
CA GLU A 393 12.39 37.37 21.64
C GLU A 393 13.91 37.57 21.69
N LYS A 394 14.64 36.77 20.92
CA LYS A 394 16.10 36.93 20.78
C LYS A 394 16.35 38.23 20.02
N VAL A 395 16.69 39.28 20.75
CA VAL A 395 17.02 40.62 20.25
C VAL A 395 18.02 40.52 19.09
N ARG A 396 17.59 40.97 17.90
CA ARG A 396 18.44 41.09 16.71
C ARG A 396 19.48 42.20 16.93
N THR A 397 20.75 41.81 17.04
CA THR A 397 21.92 42.71 17.06
C THR A 397 22.48 42.86 15.65
N ALA A 398 21.77 43.59 14.77
CA ALA A 398 22.33 44.18 13.55
C ALA A 398 21.39 45.25 12.98
N PRO A 399 21.87 46.44 12.62
CA PRO A 399 21.05 47.45 11.92
C PRO A 399 20.75 47.02 10.47
N PRO A 400 19.59 47.42 9.91
CA PRO A 400 19.22 47.07 8.54
C PRO A 400 20.15 47.75 7.51
N PRO A 401 20.47 47.07 6.39
CA PRO A 401 21.34 47.61 5.35
C PRO A 401 20.67 48.79 4.62
N LYS A 402 21.46 49.84 4.34
CA LYS A 402 21.04 50.99 3.54
C LYS A 402 20.98 50.61 2.06
N GLU A 403 19.85 50.89 1.42
CA GLU A 403 19.65 50.73 -0.01
C GLU A 403 20.01 52.03 -0.73
N GLU A 404 21.13 52.05 -1.45
CA GLU A 404 21.44 53.10 -2.43
C GLU A 404 21.37 52.52 -3.85
N PRO A 405 20.68 53.17 -4.79
CA PRO A 405 20.52 52.68 -6.16
C PRO A 405 21.78 52.96 -6.98
N ILE A 406 22.55 51.91 -7.28
CA ILE A 406 23.69 51.96 -8.19
C ILE A 406 23.22 51.51 -9.58
N PHE A 407 23.39 52.40 -10.56
CA PHE A 407 23.33 52.27 -12.02
C PHE A 407 22.13 52.89 -12.77
N LEU A 408 22.49 53.93 -13.54
CA LEU A 408 21.80 54.49 -14.70
C LEU A 408 22.00 53.61 -15.94
N GLY A 409 20.97 53.47 -16.80
CA GLY A 409 21.18 53.14 -18.22
C GLY A 409 20.01 52.49 -19.00
N GLY A 410 19.45 53.22 -19.99
CA GLY A 410 19.05 52.67 -21.30
C GLY A 410 17.54 52.44 -21.58
N PRO A 411 17.06 52.64 -22.83
CA PRO A 411 15.67 53.01 -23.14
C PRO A 411 14.67 51.84 -23.19
N ALA A 412 13.43 52.19 -22.84
CA ALA A 412 12.29 51.30 -22.65
C ALA A 412 11.79 50.62 -23.94
N ARG A 413 11.65 49.29 -23.89
CA ARG A 413 10.77 48.54 -24.79
C ARG A 413 9.93 47.53 -24.00
N ARG A 414 8.63 47.82 -23.91
CA ARG A 414 7.50 46.97 -23.49
C ARG A 414 7.56 46.35 -22.09
N ARG A 415 6.99 47.03 -21.08
CA ARG A 415 6.59 46.38 -19.81
C ARG A 415 5.54 47.17 -19.01
N ASN A 416 4.33 47.36 -19.56
CA ASN A 416 3.29 48.15 -18.88
C ASN A 416 2.52 47.40 -17.77
N PHE A 417 2.67 46.08 -17.62
CA PHE A 417 1.91 45.29 -16.64
C PHE A 417 2.62 45.03 -15.31
N LEU A 418 3.95 45.10 -15.26
CA LEU A 418 4.72 44.81 -14.05
C LEU A 418 5.01 46.06 -13.22
N SER A 419 5.07 47.24 -13.84
CA SER A 419 5.24 48.51 -13.13
C SER A 419 3.99 48.95 -12.36
N GLU A 420 2.79 48.54 -12.78
CA GLU A 420 1.54 48.78 -12.04
C GLU A 420 1.41 47.88 -10.80
N VAL A 421 1.91 46.65 -10.89
CA VAL A 421 1.99 45.72 -9.74
C VAL A 421 3.05 46.19 -8.75
N GLU A 422 4.17 46.72 -9.23
CA GLU A 422 5.24 47.23 -8.36
C GLU A 422 4.83 48.51 -7.63
N LYS A 423 4.11 49.43 -8.29
CA LYS A 423 3.53 50.61 -7.62
C LYS A 423 2.51 50.24 -6.53
N THR A 424 1.69 49.22 -6.77
CA THR A 424 0.67 48.78 -5.80
C THR A 424 1.25 47.96 -4.65
N VAL A 425 2.39 47.29 -4.83
CA VAL A 425 3.10 46.60 -3.74
C VAL A 425 3.85 47.60 -2.84
N VAL A 426 4.42 48.66 -3.42
CA VAL A 426 5.10 49.72 -2.65
C VAL A 426 4.10 50.57 -1.85
N GLU A 427 2.90 50.83 -2.38
CA GLU A 427 1.83 51.55 -1.67
C GLU A 427 1.25 50.74 -0.48
N VAL A 428 1.30 49.41 -0.55
CA VAL A 428 0.85 48.50 0.53
C VAL A 428 1.90 48.32 1.62
N ALA A 429 3.19 48.59 1.34
CA ALA A 429 4.26 48.47 2.32
C ALA A 429 4.37 49.68 3.28
N VAL A 430 3.75 50.82 2.97
CA VAL A 430 3.95 52.09 3.70
C VAL A 430 2.77 52.46 4.63
N ALA A 431 1.64 51.74 4.61
CA ALA A 431 0.50 52.04 5.48
C ALA A 431 -0.10 50.79 6.15
N PRO A 432 0.27 50.46 7.41
CA PRO A 432 -0.35 49.37 8.14
C PRO A 432 -1.66 49.88 8.76
N GLY A 433 -2.82 49.45 8.23
CA GLY A 433 -4.10 49.67 8.94
C GLY A 433 -5.41 49.75 8.16
N GLN A 434 -5.49 49.49 6.85
CA GLN A 434 -6.78 49.51 6.14
C GLN A 434 -7.01 48.25 5.30
N GLY A 435 -8.24 47.72 5.39
CA GLY A 435 -8.67 46.45 4.81
C GLY A 435 -8.53 46.38 3.29
N SER A 436 -8.11 45.21 2.80
CA SER A 436 -7.83 44.90 1.40
C SER A 436 -8.95 45.31 0.41
N PRO A 437 -8.64 46.10 -0.64
CA PRO A 437 -9.59 46.52 -1.68
C PRO A 437 -9.73 45.49 -2.81
N LEU A 438 -9.44 44.21 -2.58
CA LEU A 438 -9.56 43.13 -3.58
C LEU A 438 -10.96 42.50 -3.64
N LYS A 439 -11.89 42.87 -2.75
CA LYS A 439 -13.29 42.39 -2.77
C LYS A 439 -14.17 42.92 -3.91
N PRO A 440 -14.11 44.18 -4.37
CA PRO A 440 -15.04 44.70 -5.37
C PRO A 440 -14.72 44.23 -6.79
N PHE A 441 -13.44 44.07 -7.16
CA PHE A 441 -13.06 43.60 -8.50
C PHE A 441 -13.30 42.09 -8.66
N ALA A 442 -12.95 41.29 -7.64
CA ALA A 442 -13.28 39.86 -7.63
C ALA A 442 -14.80 39.63 -7.64
N LYS A 443 -15.59 40.44 -6.90
CA LYS A 443 -17.05 40.39 -6.99
C LYS A 443 -17.54 40.73 -8.40
N ARG A 444 -17.06 41.81 -9.03
CA ARG A 444 -17.47 42.18 -10.39
C ARG A 444 -17.14 41.13 -11.45
N VAL A 445 -15.97 40.47 -11.35
CA VAL A 445 -15.59 39.38 -12.27
C VAL A 445 -16.44 38.14 -12.04
N ILE A 446 -16.75 37.82 -10.78
CA ILE A 446 -17.65 36.71 -10.42
C ILE A 446 -19.09 37.02 -10.86
N ASP A 447 -19.55 38.26 -10.71
CA ASP A 447 -20.89 38.70 -11.08
C ASP A 447 -21.04 38.76 -12.61
N ALA A 448 -20.01 39.22 -13.34
CA ALA A 448 -19.99 39.19 -14.81
C ALA A 448 -19.95 37.76 -15.36
N ALA A 449 -19.18 36.86 -14.72
CA ALA A 449 -19.17 35.44 -15.08
C ALA A 449 -20.50 34.74 -14.77
N LYS A 450 -21.16 35.10 -13.65
CA LYS A 450 -22.52 34.65 -13.34
C LYS A 450 -23.53 35.15 -14.36
N HIS A 451 -23.45 36.41 -14.78
CA HIS A 451 -24.34 36.97 -15.80
C HIS A 451 -24.17 36.32 -17.17
N GLN A 452 -22.94 36.06 -17.62
CA GLN A 452 -22.71 35.33 -18.87
C GLN A 452 -23.17 33.87 -18.82
N LEU A 453 -23.02 33.21 -17.67
CA LEU A 453 -23.59 31.87 -17.46
C LEU A 453 -25.12 31.90 -17.46
N LEU A 454 -25.74 32.92 -16.86
CA LEU A 454 -27.19 33.13 -16.84
C LEU A 454 -27.77 33.45 -18.24
N GLU A 455 -27.02 34.13 -19.11
CA GLU A 455 -27.43 34.42 -20.49
C GLU A 455 -27.33 33.17 -21.38
N ILE A 456 -26.25 32.41 -21.27
CA ILE A 456 -26.11 31.10 -21.95
C ILE A 456 -27.18 30.11 -21.44
N GLN A 457 -27.58 30.22 -20.17
CA GLN A 457 -28.65 29.45 -19.53
C GLN A 457 -30.06 29.79 -20.05
N LYS A 458 -30.38 31.08 -20.25
CA LYS A 458 -31.67 31.53 -20.80
C LYS A 458 -31.86 31.13 -22.26
N ALA A 459 -30.80 31.12 -23.05
CA ALA A 459 -30.86 30.82 -24.47
C ALA A 459 -31.11 29.33 -24.79
N VAL A 460 -30.87 28.41 -23.84
CA VAL A 460 -30.84 26.96 -24.14
C VAL A 460 -31.99 26.15 -23.53
N THR A 461 -32.59 26.53 -22.38
CA THR A 461 -33.49 25.57 -21.67
C THR A 461 -34.74 26.14 -20.97
N GLY A 462 -34.91 27.46 -20.83
CA GLY A 462 -36.18 28.04 -20.32
C GLY A 462 -36.71 27.50 -18.96
N THR A 463 -35.88 26.89 -18.10
CA THR A 463 -36.24 26.42 -16.75
C THR A 463 -35.04 26.46 -15.79
N ASP A 464 -35.31 26.66 -14.50
CA ASP A 464 -34.38 27.16 -13.46
C ASP A 464 -33.53 26.08 -12.72
N ASP A 465 -33.35 24.90 -13.30
CA ASP A 465 -32.84 23.74 -12.54
C ASP A 465 -31.37 23.39 -12.89
N THR A 466 -30.44 24.22 -12.44
CA THR A 466 -28.98 24.11 -12.73
C THR A 466 -28.32 22.87 -12.10
N ALA A 467 -28.84 22.38 -10.97
CA ALA A 467 -28.26 21.24 -10.24
C ALA A 467 -28.46 19.90 -10.96
N SER A 468 -29.56 19.72 -11.70
CA SER A 468 -29.90 18.47 -12.38
C SER A 468 -29.07 18.26 -13.65
N LEU A 469 -28.72 19.34 -14.37
CA LEU A 469 -27.86 19.30 -15.56
C LEU A 469 -26.39 19.04 -15.20
N ILE A 470 -25.85 19.74 -14.19
CA ILE A 470 -24.47 19.49 -13.73
C ILE A 470 -24.36 18.06 -13.19
N ARG A 471 -25.37 17.60 -12.44
CA ARG A 471 -25.41 16.22 -11.93
C ARG A 471 -25.50 15.20 -13.05
N SER A 472 -26.33 15.41 -14.08
CA SER A 472 -26.43 14.48 -15.21
C SER A 472 -25.17 14.45 -16.07
N TRP A 473 -24.50 15.58 -16.29
CA TRP A 473 -23.18 15.63 -16.93
C TRP A 473 -22.09 14.98 -16.09
N ALA A 474 -22.06 15.25 -14.78
CA ALA A 474 -21.15 14.62 -13.84
C ALA A 474 -21.34 13.10 -13.82
N LEU A 475 -22.59 12.61 -13.76
CA LEU A 475 -22.91 11.18 -13.79
C LEU A 475 -22.51 10.53 -15.13
N LYS A 476 -22.74 11.19 -16.27
CA LYS A 476 -22.25 10.73 -17.58
C LYS A 476 -20.72 10.69 -17.65
N GLY A 477 -20.05 11.66 -17.03
CA GLY A 477 -18.59 11.69 -16.90
C GLY A 477 -18.05 10.58 -15.97
N LEU A 478 -18.74 10.35 -14.85
CA LEU A 478 -18.43 9.31 -13.86
C LEU A 478 -18.45 7.91 -14.48
N HIS A 479 -19.35 7.63 -15.42
CA HIS A 479 -19.43 6.34 -16.13
C HIS A 479 -18.25 6.08 -17.07
N LYS A 480 -17.59 7.13 -17.58
CA LYS A 480 -16.42 6.98 -18.46
C LYS A 480 -15.17 6.63 -17.66
N TRP A 481 -14.13 6.13 -18.34
CA TRP A 481 -12.82 5.83 -17.74
C TRP A 481 -12.19 7.01 -16.99
N VAL A 482 -12.47 8.25 -17.43
CA VAL A 482 -11.99 9.47 -16.77
C VAL A 482 -12.65 9.70 -15.41
N GLY A 483 -13.85 9.14 -15.20
CA GLY A 483 -14.62 9.27 -13.97
C GLY A 483 -14.18 8.34 -12.84
N ILE A 484 -13.55 7.20 -13.16
CA ILE A 484 -13.09 6.17 -12.21
C ILE A 484 -12.34 6.76 -11.01
N PRO A 485 -11.33 7.65 -11.16
CA PRO A 485 -10.60 8.16 -10.00
C PRO A 485 -11.45 9.00 -9.03
N PHE A 486 -12.54 9.59 -9.50
CA PHE A 486 -13.43 10.44 -8.69
C PHE A 486 -14.60 9.66 -8.05
N ARG A 487 -14.77 8.38 -8.41
CA ARG A 487 -15.80 7.52 -7.80
C ARG A 487 -15.46 7.26 -6.34
N LYS A 488 -16.48 7.34 -5.47
CA LYS A 488 -16.39 6.96 -4.06
C LYS A 488 -17.07 5.61 -3.88
N GLU A 489 -16.36 4.56 -4.25
CA GLU A 489 -16.82 3.16 -4.17
C GLU A 489 -17.24 2.80 -2.73
N TYR A 490 -18.37 2.09 -2.60
CA TYR A 490 -18.89 1.59 -1.32
C TYR A 490 -17.80 0.88 -0.51
N ARG A 491 -17.08 -0.06 -1.13
CA ARG A 491 -16.00 -0.83 -0.49
C ARG A 491 -14.92 0.05 0.11
N ARG A 492 -14.42 1.06 -0.63
CA ARG A 492 -13.36 1.96 -0.15
C ARG A 492 -13.83 2.80 1.02
N ARG A 493 -15.03 3.37 0.93
CA ARG A 493 -15.64 4.16 2.00
C ARG A 493 -15.87 3.33 3.26
N MET A 494 -16.39 2.11 3.10
CA MET A 494 -16.61 1.16 4.20
C MET A 494 -15.30 0.78 4.88
N LEU A 495 -14.26 0.45 4.11
CA LEU A 495 -12.92 0.19 4.64
C LEU A 495 -12.36 1.39 5.41
N HIS A 496 -12.51 2.60 4.87
CA HIS A 496 -12.07 3.83 5.52
C HIS A 496 -12.81 4.11 6.82
N ALA A 497 -14.12 3.84 6.87
CA ALA A 497 -14.93 4.00 8.07
C ALA A 497 -14.58 2.99 9.17
N VAL A 498 -14.41 1.71 8.81
CA VAL A 498 -14.23 0.62 9.79
C VAL A 498 -12.77 0.52 10.25
N LEU A 499 -11.81 0.54 9.31
CA LEU A 499 -10.41 0.30 9.62
C LEU A 499 -9.63 1.56 9.99
N GLY A 500 -10.22 2.74 9.81
CA GLY A 500 -9.59 4.04 10.07
C GLY A 500 -8.65 4.49 8.95
N SER A 501 -7.84 5.53 9.20
CA SER A 501 -6.85 6.08 8.24
C SER A 501 -5.46 6.22 8.89
N PRO A 502 -4.34 6.18 8.13
CA PRO A 502 -4.21 6.06 6.67
C PRO A 502 -4.09 4.62 6.12
N TYR A 503 -3.83 3.63 6.99
CA TYR A 503 -3.71 2.22 6.61
C TYR A 503 -4.59 1.36 7.50
N GLY A 504 -5.31 0.41 6.91
CA GLY A 504 -6.21 -0.50 7.60
C GLY A 504 -5.95 -1.95 7.24
N GLU A 505 -5.56 -2.77 8.22
CA GLU A 505 -5.26 -4.20 8.01
C GLU A 505 -6.31 -5.09 8.70
N PRO A 506 -7.19 -5.79 7.94
CA PRO A 506 -8.23 -6.65 8.52
C PRO A 506 -7.69 -7.79 9.37
N SER A 507 -6.55 -8.37 8.98
CA SER A 507 -5.94 -9.51 9.67
C SER A 507 -5.62 -9.21 11.14
N LEU A 508 -5.38 -7.94 11.50
CA LEU A 508 -5.15 -7.53 12.88
C LEU A 508 -6.37 -7.83 13.76
N TYR A 509 -7.56 -7.44 13.31
CA TYR A 509 -8.81 -7.60 14.06
C TYR A 509 -9.26 -9.06 14.09
N ILE A 510 -9.12 -9.75 12.95
CA ILE A 510 -9.45 -11.17 12.83
C ILE A 510 -8.56 -12.01 13.74
N ASN A 511 -7.24 -11.82 13.71
CA ASN A 511 -6.31 -12.54 14.58
C ASN A 511 -6.53 -12.18 16.07
N ALA A 512 -6.92 -10.94 16.39
CA ALA A 512 -7.28 -10.58 17.78
C ALA A 512 -8.53 -11.32 18.28
N ALA A 513 -9.57 -11.44 17.44
CA ALA A 513 -10.79 -12.18 17.77
C ALA A 513 -10.52 -13.68 17.98
N TYR A 514 -9.74 -14.29 17.08
CA TYR A 514 -9.34 -15.70 17.21
C TYR A 514 -8.39 -15.95 18.38
N ALA A 515 -7.41 -15.07 18.61
CA ALA A 515 -6.53 -15.19 19.77
C ALA A 515 -7.33 -15.17 21.09
N LEU A 516 -8.27 -14.22 21.24
CA LEU A 516 -9.11 -14.13 22.43
C LEU A 516 -9.99 -15.37 22.61
N SER A 517 -10.73 -15.77 21.58
CA SER A 517 -11.65 -16.92 21.69
C SER A 517 -10.91 -18.23 21.98
N MET A 518 -9.81 -18.50 21.28
CA MET A 518 -9.04 -19.73 21.43
C MET A 518 -8.29 -19.78 22.77
N LEU A 519 -7.63 -18.69 23.20
CA LEU A 519 -7.00 -18.66 24.53
C LEU A 519 -8.03 -18.78 25.65
N THR A 520 -9.22 -18.19 25.48
CA THR A 520 -10.26 -18.32 26.49
C THR A 520 -10.82 -19.75 26.50
N SER A 521 -11.12 -20.35 25.35
CA SER A 521 -11.57 -21.75 25.27
C SER A 521 -10.57 -22.72 25.91
N HIS A 522 -9.29 -22.65 25.55
CA HIS A 522 -8.25 -23.52 26.11
C HIS A 522 -7.97 -23.31 27.61
N SER A 523 -8.34 -22.14 28.17
CA SER A 523 -8.18 -21.87 29.60
C SER A 523 -8.94 -22.84 30.50
N LEU A 524 -10.05 -23.43 30.02
CA LEU A 524 -10.83 -24.41 30.78
C LEU A 524 -9.99 -25.61 31.26
N GLN A 525 -8.96 -25.97 30.49
CA GLN A 525 -8.09 -27.11 30.78
C GLN A 525 -6.68 -26.68 31.21
N GLU A 526 -6.21 -25.51 30.76
CA GLU A 526 -4.82 -25.10 30.87
C GLU A 526 -4.56 -24.02 31.92
N ASP A 527 -5.57 -23.27 32.37
CA ASP A 527 -5.42 -22.19 33.37
C ASP A 527 -5.56 -22.71 34.81
N LYS A 528 -4.42 -23.04 35.42
CA LYS A 528 -4.35 -23.57 36.80
C LYS A 528 -4.82 -22.60 37.87
N TYR A 529 -4.73 -21.29 37.63
CA TYR A 529 -4.96 -20.25 38.63
C TYR A 529 -6.32 -19.54 38.46
N GLY A 530 -7.08 -19.89 37.42
CA GLY A 530 -8.39 -19.29 37.14
C GLY A 530 -8.32 -17.78 36.88
N ASN A 531 -7.22 -17.31 36.28
CA ASN A 531 -7.04 -15.91 35.95
C ASN A 531 -7.96 -15.48 34.80
N VAL A 532 -8.15 -16.36 33.81
CA VAL A 532 -8.93 -16.09 32.60
C VAL A 532 -10.42 -15.95 32.91
N GLN A 533 -10.94 -16.74 33.85
CA GLN A 533 -12.36 -16.80 34.22
C GLN A 533 -12.97 -15.41 34.54
N ARG A 534 -12.16 -14.50 35.09
CA ARG A 534 -12.57 -13.15 35.51
C ARG A 534 -12.94 -12.25 34.32
N ASP A 535 -12.31 -12.47 33.18
CA ASP A 535 -12.44 -11.60 32.00
C ASP A 535 -13.47 -12.10 30.98
N ILE A 536 -13.92 -13.36 31.10
CA ILE A 536 -14.79 -14.03 30.11
C ILE A 536 -16.07 -13.24 29.85
N ALA A 537 -16.75 -12.78 30.91
CA ALA A 537 -17.98 -12.00 30.77
C ALA A 537 -17.73 -10.69 30.01
N THR A 538 -16.60 -10.04 30.26
CA THR A 538 -16.19 -8.81 29.57
C THR A 538 -15.88 -9.09 28.10
N ILE A 539 -15.22 -10.20 27.79
CA ILE A 539 -14.89 -10.61 26.42
C ILE A 539 -16.18 -10.86 25.63
N ILE A 540 -17.10 -11.70 26.14
CA ILE A 540 -18.36 -12.03 25.47
C ILE A 540 -19.20 -10.77 25.22
N ARG A 541 -19.36 -9.90 26.23
CA ARG A 541 -20.09 -8.64 26.08
C ARG A 541 -19.45 -7.72 25.04
N THR A 542 -18.13 -7.61 25.04
CA THR A 542 -17.40 -6.75 24.08
C THR A 542 -17.55 -7.27 22.65
N LEU A 543 -17.37 -8.57 22.43
CA LEU A 543 -17.54 -9.19 21.12
C LEU A 543 -18.99 -9.08 20.61
N THR A 544 -19.97 -9.28 21.50
CA THR A 544 -21.40 -9.14 21.17
C THR A 544 -21.72 -7.71 20.75
N ASN A 545 -21.28 -6.72 21.52
CA ASN A 545 -21.50 -5.31 21.23
C ASN A 545 -20.82 -4.89 19.91
N MET A 546 -19.59 -5.35 19.68
CA MET A 546 -18.86 -5.05 18.44
C MET A 546 -19.56 -5.64 17.23
N THR A 547 -19.96 -6.91 17.29
CA THR A 547 -20.63 -7.62 16.19
C THR A 547 -21.94 -6.90 15.83
N LYS A 548 -22.79 -6.61 16.82
CA LYS A 548 -24.05 -5.87 16.60
C LYS A 548 -23.83 -4.46 16.04
N LYS A 549 -22.83 -3.72 16.53
CA LYS A 549 -22.52 -2.38 16.03
C LYS A 549 -22.03 -2.42 14.58
N LEU A 550 -21.14 -3.35 14.26
CA LEU A 550 -20.59 -3.50 12.92
C LEU A 550 -21.65 -3.96 11.91
N ASP A 551 -22.52 -4.89 12.29
CA ASP A 551 -23.67 -5.32 11.48
C ASP A 551 -24.64 -4.16 11.21
N ARG A 552 -25.07 -3.45 12.27
CA ARG A 552 -25.96 -2.27 12.13
C ARG A 552 -25.33 -1.17 11.29
N PHE A 553 -24.03 -0.94 11.46
CA PHE A 553 -23.31 0.04 10.66
C PHE A 553 -23.29 -0.35 9.18
N LYS A 554 -23.02 -1.63 8.87
CA LYS A 554 -23.04 -2.15 7.51
C LYS A 554 -24.42 -2.01 6.85
N GLU A 555 -25.49 -2.39 7.57
CA GLU A 555 -26.88 -2.28 7.10
C GLU A 555 -27.30 -0.83 6.84
N GLY A 556 -26.91 0.09 7.73
CA GLY A 556 -27.21 1.51 7.62
C GLY A 556 -26.28 2.30 6.67
N PHE A 557 -25.24 1.68 6.10
CA PHE A 557 -24.28 2.40 5.28
C PHE A 557 -24.81 2.65 3.86
N GLU A 558 -25.00 3.94 3.54
CA GLU A 558 -25.54 4.35 2.24
C GLU A 558 -24.49 4.40 1.13
N VAL A 559 -24.92 3.99 -0.07
CA VAL A 559 -24.13 4.10 -1.32
C VAL A 559 -24.00 5.58 -1.68
N HIS A 560 -22.77 6.02 -1.97
CA HIS A 560 -22.54 7.40 -2.38
C HIS A 560 -23.10 7.62 -3.79
N TRP A 561 -23.63 8.80 -4.08
CA TRP A 561 -24.16 9.13 -5.42
C TRP A 561 -23.14 9.05 -6.57
N THR A 562 -21.83 9.07 -6.27
CA THR A 562 -20.75 8.90 -7.27
C THR A 562 -20.36 7.44 -7.50
N ASP A 563 -20.90 6.52 -6.70
CA ASP A 563 -20.75 5.09 -6.94
C ASP A 563 -21.76 4.68 -8.02
N VAL A 564 -21.21 4.31 -9.18
CA VAL A 564 -21.99 3.93 -10.36
C VAL A 564 -22.42 2.46 -10.30
N GLU A 565 -21.61 1.62 -9.64
CA GLU A 565 -21.84 0.18 -9.58
C GLU A 565 -22.83 -0.16 -8.46
N GLY A 566 -22.81 0.61 -7.37
CA GLY A 566 -23.76 0.48 -6.27
C GLY A 566 -23.70 -0.87 -5.55
N ILE A 567 -22.60 -1.61 -5.74
CA ILE A 567 -22.39 -2.93 -5.15
C ILE A 567 -22.08 -2.77 -3.65
N LYS A 568 -23.00 -3.24 -2.81
CA LYS A 568 -22.88 -3.19 -1.33
C LYS A 568 -22.09 -4.37 -0.78
N GLU A 569 -20.91 -4.63 -1.34
CA GLU A 569 -20.04 -5.73 -0.91
C GLU A 569 -18.70 -5.21 -0.39
N CYS A 570 -18.28 -5.75 0.76
CA CYS A 570 -16.99 -5.43 1.36
C CYS A 570 -16.42 -6.69 2.03
N PRO A 571 -15.76 -7.58 1.25
CA PRO A 571 -15.35 -8.89 1.74
C PRO A 571 -14.38 -8.80 2.92
N GLU A 572 -13.62 -7.71 3.05
CA GLU A 572 -12.75 -7.48 4.20
C GLU A 572 -13.50 -7.29 5.51
N VAL A 573 -14.57 -6.49 5.50
CA VAL A 573 -15.39 -6.24 6.69
C VAL A 573 -16.25 -7.47 6.99
N ASP A 574 -16.68 -8.17 5.95
CA ASP A 574 -17.40 -9.45 6.07
C ASP A 574 -16.53 -10.52 6.74
N ALA A 575 -15.24 -10.60 6.40
CA ALA A 575 -14.30 -11.49 7.05
C ALA A 575 -14.07 -11.14 8.54
N ILE A 576 -14.11 -9.85 8.90
CA ILE A 576 -14.04 -9.41 10.32
C ILE A 576 -15.32 -9.83 11.05
N LEU A 577 -16.50 -9.59 10.46
CA LEU A 577 -17.79 -10.00 11.03
C LEU A 577 -17.87 -11.52 11.22
N GLU A 578 -17.46 -12.29 10.21
CA GLU A 578 -17.41 -13.76 10.28
C GLU A 578 -16.51 -14.21 11.43
N ALA A 579 -15.30 -13.67 11.55
CA ALA A 579 -14.37 -14.02 12.62
C ALA A 579 -14.91 -13.65 14.02
N LEU A 580 -15.59 -12.52 14.17
CA LEU A 580 -16.23 -12.14 15.43
C LEU A 580 -17.37 -13.10 15.80
N ARG A 581 -18.18 -13.50 14.83
CA ARG A 581 -19.27 -14.48 15.02
C ARG A 581 -18.71 -15.85 15.40
N GLU A 582 -17.72 -16.35 14.69
CA GLU A 582 -17.04 -17.62 15.00
C GLU A 582 -16.41 -17.60 16.41
N ALA A 583 -15.75 -16.50 16.77
CA ALA A 583 -15.19 -16.30 18.10
C ALA A 583 -16.27 -16.33 19.19
N LEU A 584 -17.40 -15.64 18.98
CA LEU A 584 -18.55 -15.67 19.88
C LEU A 584 -19.16 -17.08 19.99
N THR A 585 -19.34 -17.76 18.87
CA THR A 585 -19.88 -19.12 18.81
C THR A 585 -19.05 -20.07 19.65
N THR A 586 -17.73 -20.02 19.49
CA THR A 586 -16.79 -20.83 20.28
C THR A 586 -16.97 -20.57 21.78
N LEU A 587 -17.03 -19.29 22.19
CA LEU A 587 -17.19 -18.94 23.60
C LEU A 587 -18.55 -19.33 24.18
N ILE A 588 -19.63 -19.19 23.42
CA ILE A 588 -20.99 -19.54 23.85
C ILE A 588 -21.13 -21.06 24.03
N VAL A 589 -20.52 -21.85 23.15
CA VAL A 589 -20.53 -23.31 23.26
C VAL A 589 -19.76 -23.77 24.49
N GLU A 590 -18.52 -23.29 24.66
CA GLU A 590 -17.64 -23.73 25.75
C GLU A 590 -18.08 -23.21 27.13
N PHE A 591 -18.50 -21.95 27.23
CA PHE A 591 -18.85 -21.31 28.51
C PHE A 591 -20.35 -21.20 28.78
N GLY A 592 -21.20 -21.62 27.83
CA GLY A 592 -22.65 -21.65 28.00
C GLY A 592 -23.13 -22.41 29.26
N PRO A 593 -22.58 -23.61 29.57
CA PRO A 593 -22.93 -24.34 30.80
C PRO A 593 -22.60 -23.58 32.09
N TYR A 594 -21.56 -22.73 32.06
CA TYR A 594 -21.03 -22.01 33.21
C TYR A 594 -21.53 -20.56 33.29
N ALA A 595 -22.51 -20.16 32.46
CA ALA A 595 -22.91 -18.76 32.31
C ALA A 595 -23.32 -18.09 33.63
N ARG A 596 -24.00 -18.82 34.52
CA ARG A 596 -24.43 -18.31 35.84
C ARG A 596 -23.24 -17.94 36.72
N ASP A 597 -22.23 -18.81 36.77
CA ASP A 597 -21.04 -18.63 37.61
C ASP A 597 -20.13 -17.52 37.06
N LEU A 598 -20.16 -17.31 35.75
CA LEU A 598 -19.41 -16.25 35.06
C LEU A 598 -20.09 -14.88 35.13
N ARG A 599 -21.20 -14.73 35.87
CA ARG A 599 -21.98 -13.48 35.96
C ARG A 599 -22.51 -13.00 34.60
N LEU A 600 -22.81 -13.95 33.70
CA LEU A 600 -23.52 -13.68 32.45
C LEU A 600 -25.02 -13.79 32.69
N THR A 601 -25.76 -12.73 32.36
CA THR A 601 -27.21 -12.75 32.48
C THR A 601 -27.83 -13.56 31.33
N LEU A 602 -29.06 -14.03 31.51
CA LEU A 602 -29.81 -14.70 30.42
C LEU A 602 -29.98 -13.77 29.21
N THR A 603 -30.11 -12.47 29.44
CA THR A 603 -30.16 -11.46 28.38
C THR A 603 -28.83 -11.36 27.64
N ASP A 604 -27.70 -11.35 28.35
CA ASP A 604 -26.37 -11.32 27.72
C ASP A 604 -26.18 -12.54 26.81
N MET A 605 -26.54 -13.73 27.28
CA MET A 605 -26.45 -14.97 26.50
C MET A 605 -27.40 -14.98 25.29
N ARG A 606 -28.61 -14.43 25.43
CA ARG A 606 -29.55 -14.28 24.30
C ARG A 606 -28.99 -13.34 23.25
N LEU A 607 -28.50 -12.17 23.65
CA LEU A 607 -27.93 -11.17 22.74
C LEU A 607 -26.67 -11.69 22.05
N ALA A 608 -25.84 -12.47 22.76
CA ALA A 608 -24.64 -13.07 22.22
C ALA A 608 -24.97 -14.16 21.18
N ARG A 609 -25.99 -15.01 21.44
CA ARG A 609 -26.47 -16.01 20.48
C ARG A 609 -27.05 -15.38 19.22
N GLU A 610 -27.84 -14.32 19.38
CA GLU A 610 -28.38 -13.53 18.26
C GLU A 610 -27.25 -12.91 17.44
N ALA A 611 -26.25 -12.29 18.07
CA ALA A 611 -25.12 -11.69 17.37
C ALA A 611 -24.25 -12.71 16.62
N ALA A 612 -24.11 -13.92 17.16
CA ALA A 612 -23.37 -15.02 16.56
C ALA A 612 -24.16 -15.77 15.47
N ASN A 613 -25.42 -15.39 15.20
CA ASN A 613 -26.33 -16.08 14.30
C ASN A 613 -26.49 -17.59 14.63
N PHE A 614 -26.62 -17.92 15.92
CA PHE A 614 -26.93 -19.32 16.29
C PHE A 614 -28.27 -19.74 15.69
N PRO A 615 -28.38 -20.95 15.15
CA PRO A 615 -29.68 -21.51 14.81
C PRO A 615 -30.55 -21.56 16.07
N GLU A 616 -31.76 -21.00 16.01
CA GLU A 616 -32.72 -21.11 17.11
C GLU A 616 -32.90 -22.59 17.45
N PRO A 617 -32.84 -22.98 18.75
CA PRO A 617 -33.21 -24.32 19.13
C PRO A 617 -34.68 -24.49 18.74
N GLN A 618 -34.95 -25.38 17.78
CA GLN A 618 -36.30 -25.78 17.45
C GLN A 618 -37.02 -26.13 18.77
N PRO A 619 -38.21 -25.58 19.04
CA PRO A 619 -38.94 -25.95 20.24
C PRO A 619 -39.14 -27.47 20.20
N ARG A 620 -38.66 -28.17 21.24
CA ARG A 620 -38.92 -29.61 21.41
C ARG A 620 -40.42 -29.84 21.31
N ALA A 621 -40.85 -30.43 20.19
CA ALA A 621 -42.24 -30.82 19.95
C ALA A 621 -42.70 -31.97 20.88
N ASP A 622 -41.81 -32.47 21.74
CA ASP A 622 -42.06 -33.61 22.63
C ASP A 622 -43.04 -33.28 23.76
N HIS A 623 -43.31 -31.99 24.05
CA HIS A 623 -44.27 -31.60 25.11
C HIS A 623 -45.70 -31.37 24.62
N LEU A 624 -45.97 -31.41 23.31
CA LEU A 624 -47.31 -31.23 22.75
C LEU A 624 -48.03 -32.55 22.44
N LEU A 625 -47.34 -33.69 22.54
CA LEU A 625 -47.95 -35.01 22.33
C LEU A 625 -48.57 -35.62 23.60
N ASP A 626 -48.26 -35.09 24.79
CA ASP A 626 -48.75 -35.64 26.07
C ASP A 626 -50.08 -35.04 26.57
N LEU A 627 -50.46 -33.87 26.05
CA LEU A 627 -51.72 -33.20 26.43
C LEU A 627 -52.97 -33.81 25.76
N ASN A 628 -52.80 -34.68 24.76
CA ASN A 628 -53.91 -35.36 24.09
C ASN A 628 -54.21 -36.77 24.65
N GLN A 629 -53.41 -37.29 25.59
CA GLN A 629 -53.67 -38.60 26.21
C GLN A 629 -54.59 -38.54 27.45
N TRP A 630 -54.93 -37.35 27.95
CA TRP A 630 -55.83 -37.17 29.11
C TRP A 630 -57.30 -36.90 28.75
N LYS A 631 -57.69 -37.14 27.49
CA LYS A 631 -59.08 -36.98 27.00
C LYS A 631 -59.66 -38.26 26.36
N ARG A 632 -59.36 -39.43 26.92
CA ARG A 632 -60.11 -40.66 26.62
C ARG A 632 -60.61 -41.32 27.88
#